data_AF-A0A2M8GA57-F1
#
_entry.id   AF-A0A2M8GA57-F1
#
_cell.length_a   1.000
_cell.length_b   1.000
_cell.length_c   1.000
_cell.angle_alpha   90.00
_cell.angle_beta   90.00
_cell.angle_gamma   90.00
#
_symmetry.space_group_name_H-M   'P 1'
#
loop_
_entity.id
_entity.type
_entity.pdbx_description
1 polymer ?
#
loop_
_entity_poly.entity_id
_entity_poly.type
_entity_poly.pdbx_seq_one_letter_code
_entity_poly.pdbx_strand_id
1 'polypeptide(L)'
;VIRGWIGIQVANDITEDIAKQMNLKDRTGALVVNAYRGDPADKAGIKAGDVITEVNGTPIKDMRELLALIAGFHVGETIKFKIVRDGQEKVFRIPIAERKERH
;
A
#
# COMPACT_ATOMS: atom_id res chain seq x y z
N VAL A 1 -13.95 11.63 -11.16
CA VAL A 1 -13.14 10.42 -11.46
C VAL A 1 -13.12 9.59 -10.20
N ILE A 2 -13.72 8.39 -10.23
CA ILE A 2 -13.72 7.50 -9.07
C ILE A 2 -12.30 6.94 -8.97
N ARG A 3 -11.54 7.35 -7.96
CA ARG A 3 -10.21 6.79 -7.70
C ARG A 3 -10.39 5.60 -6.77
N GLY A 4 -9.83 4.44 -7.15
CA GLY A 4 -9.72 3.30 -6.27
C GLY A 4 -9.07 3.69 -4.95
N TRP A 5 -9.52 3.09 -3.86
CA TRP A 5 -9.08 3.43 -2.51
C TRP A 5 -9.07 2.19 -1.63
N ILE A 6 -8.01 2.06 -0.85
CA ILE A 6 -7.83 0.94 0.09
C ILE A 6 -7.73 1.42 1.55
N GLY A 7 -7.85 2.73 1.78
CA GLY A 7 -7.82 3.32 3.13
C GLY A 7 -6.46 3.24 3.81
N ILE A 8 -5.41 3.58 3.08
CA ILE A 8 -4.08 3.76 3.65
C ILE A 8 -3.56 5.17 3.38
N GLN A 9 -2.76 5.64 4.31
CA GLN A 9 -1.87 6.77 4.13
C GLN A 9 -0.47 6.23 3.91
N VAL A 10 0.15 6.64 2.82
CA VAL A 10 1.53 6.27 2.48
C VAL A 10 2.45 7.49 2.58
N ALA A 11 3.72 7.26 2.89
CA ALA A 11 4.74 8.29 2.93
C ALA A 11 5.06 8.73 1.50
N ASN A 12 5.35 10.02 1.33
CA ASN A 12 5.69 10.58 0.04
C ASN A 12 7.07 10.11 -0.46
N ASP A 13 8.02 9.91 0.45
CA ASP A 13 9.40 9.56 0.15
C ASP A 13 9.91 8.53 1.16
N ILE A 14 10.58 7.49 0.65
CA ILE A 14 11.36 6.56 1.46
C ILE A 14 12.80 7.07 1.49
N THR A 15 13.19 7.71 2.58
CA THR A 15 14.57 8.14 2.78
C THR A 15 15.47 6.94 3.11
N GLU A 16 16.78 7.13 2.98
CA GLU A 16 17.77 6.09 3.32
C GLU A 16 17.64 5.59 4.75
N ASP A 17 17.34 6.49 5.68
CA ASP A 17 17.18 6.18 7.09
C ASP A 17 15.99 5.24 7.30
N ILE A 18 14.84 5.56 6.68
CA ILE A 18 13.64 4.72 6.70
C ILE A 18 13.93 3.36 6.08
N ALA A 19 14.58 3.32 4.91
CA ALA A 19 14.87 2.06 4.23
C ALA A 19 15.77 1.15 5.09
N LYS A 20 16.80 1.74 5.74
CA LYS A 20 17.67 1.03 6.67
C LYS A 20 16.93 0.53 7.91
N GLN A 21 16.08 1.37 8.51
CA GLN A 21 15.28 0.99 9.68
C GLN A 21 14.30 -0.14 9.36
N MET A 22 13.70 -0.12 8.16
CA MET A 22 12.74 -1.13 7.71
C MET A 22 13.42 -2.39 7.12
N ASN A 23 14.75 -2.44 7.12
CA ASN A 23 15.55 -3.54 6.56
C ASN A 23 15.20 -3.84 5.08
N LEU A 24 14.93 -2.78 4.32
CA LEU A 24 14.65 -2.89 2.89
C LEU A 24 15.96 -3.07 2.12
N LYS A 25 15.95 -3.97 1.14
CA LYS A 25 17.07 -4.13 0.19
C LYS A 25 17.23 -2.91 -0.71
N ASP A 26 16.12 -2.23 -1.00
CA ASP A 26 16.04 -1.13 -1.95
C ASP A 26 15.27 0.05 -1.33
N ARG A 27 15.52 1.27 -1.83
CA ARG A 27 14.78 2.49 -1.45
C ARG A 27 13.43 2.60 -2.16
N THR A 28 12.90 1.49 -2.65
CA THR A 28 11.71 1.42 -3.47
C THR A 28 10.54 0.85 -2.69
N GLY A 29 9.36 1.36 -3.00
CA GLY A 29 8.10 0.93 -2.43
C GLY A 29 7.29 2.10 -1.89
N ALA A 30 6.24 1.77 -1.16
CA ALA A 30 5.41 2.74 -0.47
C ALA A 30 5.29 2.36 1.01
N LEU A 31 5.89 3.17 1.87
CA LEU A 31 5.75 3.01 3.32
C LEU A 31 4.34 3.42 3.73
N VAL A 32 3.62 2.52 4.39
CA VAL A 32 2.34 2.78 5.03
C VAL A 32 2.60 3.52 6.33
N VAL A 33 2.16 4.77 6.37
CA VAL A 33 2.25 5.64 7.55
C VAL A 33 1.03 5.42 8.45
N ASN A 34 -0.13 5.15 7.84
CA ASN A 34 -1.36 4.90 8.58
C ASN A 34 -2.32 4.02 7.79
N ALA A 35 -3.11 3.20 8.48
CA ALA A 35 -4.21 2.46 7.89
C ALA A 35 -5.51 2.90 8.58
N TYR A 36 -6.48 3.37 7.81
CA TYR A 36 -7.74 3.85 8.35
C TYR A 36 -8.56 2.68 8.88
N ARG A 37 -8.99 2.76 10.13
CA ARG A 37 -9.70 1.67 10.79
C ARG A 37 -11.05 1.41 10.12
N GLY A 38 -11.30 0.17 9.75
CA GLY A 38 -12.54 -0.24 9.06
C GLY A 38 -12.49 -0.16 7.52
N ASP A 39 -11.43 0.39 6.96
CA ASP A 39 -11.15 0.36 5.52
C ASP A 39 -10.62 -1.02 5.07
N PRO A 40 -10.59 -1.29 3.74
CA PRO A 40 -10.14 -2.58 3.21
C PRO A 40 -8.74 -3.00 3.67
N ALA A 41 -7.78 -2.08 3.73
CA ALA A 41 -6.42 -2.41 4.12
C ALA A 41 -6.30 -2.79 5.60
N ASP A 42 -6.98 -2.08 6.50
CA ASP A 42 -7.05 -2.43 7.93
C ASP A 42 -7.71 -3.80 8.12
N LYS A 43 -8.82 -4.08 7.42
CA LYS A 43 -9.47 -5.40 7.42
C LYS A 43 -8.58 -6.52 6.90
N ALA A 44 -7.70 -6.21 5.96
CA ALA A 44 -6.72 -7.17 5.43
C ALA A 44 -5.54 -7.40 6.38
N GLY A 45 -5.33 -6.53 7.37
CA GLY A 45 -4.21 -6.63 8.33
C GLY A 45 -2.98 -5.79 7.99
N ILE A 46 -3.11 -4.87 7.03
CA ILE A 46 -2.11 -3.82 6.78
C ILE A 46 -2.07 -2.89 7.99
N LYS A 47 -0.87 -2.48 8.38
CA LYS A 47 -0.61 -1.59 9.50
C LYS A 47 0.42 -0.53 9.12
N ALA A 48 0.47 0.53 9.92
CA ALA A 48 1.57 1.47 9.88
C ALA A 48 2.91 0.74 10.09
N GLY A 49 3.92 1.11 9.30
CA GLY A 49 5.23 0.44 9.27
C GLY A 49 5.35 -0.66 8.20
N ASP A 50 4.28 -0.96 7.47
CA ASP A 50 4.36 -1.85 6.31
C ASP A 50 4.96 -1.14 5.11
N VAL A 51 5.83 -1.80 4.36
CA VAL A 51 6.34 -1.27 3.10
C VAL A 51 5.78 -2.07 1.95
N ILE A 52 4.93 -1.48 1.13
CA ILE A 52 4.42 -2.13 -0.08
C ILE A 52 5.53 -2.13 -1.13
N THR A 53 5.86 -3.31 -1.65
CA THR A 53 6.90 -3.48 -2.68
C THR A 53 6.32 -3.96 -4.01
N GLU A 54 5.16 -4.62 -3.99
CA GLU A 54 4.52 -5.18 -5.19
C GLU A 54 3.00 -5.12 -5.07
N VAL A 55 2.34 -4.85 -6.20
CA VAL A 55 0.89 -4.80 -6.33
C VAL A 55 0.49 -5.65 -7.54
N ASN A 56 -0.29 -6.68 -7.29
CA ASN A 56 -0.78 -7.63 -8.29
C ASN A 56 0.32 -8.33 -9.12
N GLY A 57 1.51 -8.55 -8.55
CA GLY A 57 2.67 -9.06 -9.28
C GLY A 57 3.49 -7.98 -10.00
N THR A 58 3.05 -6.72 -9.95
CA THR A 58 3.79 -5.58 -10.50
C THR A 58 4.60 -4.91 -9.38
N PRO A 59 5.94 -4.91 -9.46
CA PRO A 59 6.77 -4.21 -8.49
C PRO A 59 6.52 -2.70 -8.59
N ILE A 60 6.44 -2.04 -7.43
CA ILE A 60 6.27 -0.58 -7.36
C ILE A 60 7.54 0.08 -6.86
N LYS A 61 7.85 1.25 -7.41
CA LYS A 61 9.00 2.05 -6.97
C LYS A 61 8.64 3.08 -5.93
N ASP A 62 7.44 3.66 -6.03
CA ASP A 62 7.03 4.80 -5.22
C ASP A 62 5.52 4.78 -4.95
N MET A 63 5.10 5.61 -3.99
CA MET A 63 3.69 5.94 -3.73
C MET A 63 2.91 6.30 -5.01
N ARG A 64 3.53 7.01 -5.95
CA ARG A 64 2.86 7.46 -7.17
C ARG A 64 2.46 6.30 -8.07
N GLU A 65 3.34 5.30 -8.23
CA GLU A 65 3.05 4.09 -8.98
C GLU A 65 1.95 3.27 -8.29
N LEU A 66 2.03 3.13 -6.97
CA LEU A 66 0.99 2.48 -6.17
C LEU A 66 -0.39 3.13 -6.42
N LEU A 67 -0.47 4.46 -6.31
CA LEU A 67 -1.72 5.19 -6.52
C LEU A 67 -2.22 5.10 -7.96
N ALA A 68 -1.31 5.10 -8.94
CA ALA A 68 -1.67 4.93 -10.35
C ALA A 68 -2.25 3.53 -10.62
N LEU A 69 -1.65 2.48 -10.06
CA LEU A 69 -2.15 1.10 -10.16
C LEU A 69 -3.54 0.98 -9.50
N ILE A 70 -3.68 1.47 -8.26
CA ILE A 70 -4.96 1.44 -7.54
C ILE A 70 -6.04 2.22 -8.30
N ALA A 71 -5.70 3.34 -8.92
CA ALA A 71 -6.64 4.13 -9.72
C ALA A 71 -7.06 3.43 -11.03
N GLY A 72 -6.26 2.48 -11.53
CA GLY A 72 -6.57 1.67 -12.70
C GLY A 72 -7.44 0.45 -12.42
N PHE A 73 -7.52 -0.01 -11.16
CA PHE A 73 -8.35 -1.15 -10.77
C PHE A 73 -9.81 -0.76 -10.55
N HIS A 74 -10.72 -1.69 -10.79
CA HIS A 74 -12.15 -1.50 -10.55
C HIS A 74 -12.50 -1.72 -9.08
N VAL A 75 -13.47 -0.93 -8.60
CA VAL A 75 -14.04 -1.10 -7.27
C VAL A 75 -14.66 -2.50 -7.15
N GLY A 76 -14.34 -3.21 -6.08
CA GLY A 76 -14.75 -4.59 -5.85
C GLY A 76 -13.71 -5.64 -6.25
N GLU A 77 -12.69 -5.28 -7.03
CA GLU A 77 -11.61 -6.21 -7.37
C GLU A 77 -10.71 -6.49 -6.18
N THR A 78 -10.33 -7.75 -5.99
CA THR A 78 -9.40 -8.15 -4.93
C THR A 78 -7.98 -8.21 -5.49
N ILE A 79 -7.14 -7.28 -5.04
CA ILE A 79 -5.77 -7.12 -5.51
C ILE A 79 -4.80 -7.69 -4.47
N LYS A 80 -3.75 -8.37 -4.94
CA LYS A 80 -2.68 -8.88 -4.06
C LYS A 80 -1.67 -7.77 -3.80
N PHE A 81 -1.35 -7.49 -2.54
CA PHE A 81 -0.31 -6.57 -2.13
C PHE A 81 0.79 -7.35 -1.43
N LYS A 82 2.01 -7.26 -1.95
CA LYS A 82 3.20 -7.75 -1.26
C LYS A 82 3.77 -6.61 -0.44
N ILE A 83 3.96 -6.87 0.84
CA ILE A 83 4.53 -5.92 1.78
C ILE A 83 5.73 -6.53 2.49
N VAL A 84 6.59 -5.69 3.01
CA VAL A 84 7.69 -6.06 3.89
C VAL A 84 7.40 -5.47 5.26
N ARG A 85 7.39 -6.32 6.29
CA ARG A 85 7.25 -5.94 7.70
C ARG A 85 8.36 -6.63 8.49
N ASP A 86 9.20 -5.86 9.17
CA ASP A 86 10.36 -6.38 9.92
C ASP A 86 11.29 -7.26 9.04
N GLY A 87 11.52 -6.85 7.79
CA GLY A 87 12.32 -7.60 6.81
C GLY A 87 11.67 -8.89 6.28
N GLN A 88 10.44 -9.22 6.70
CA GLN A 88 9.69 -10.37 6.20
C GLN A 88 8.66 -9.96 5.17
N GLU A 89 8.68 -10.63 4.02
CA GLU A 89 7.70 -10.47 2.97
C GLU A 89 6.37 -11.13 3.37
N LYS A 90 5.28 -10.37 3.29
CA LYS A 90 3.92 -10.85 3.51
C LYS A 90 3.04 -10.46 2.34
N VAL A 91 2.10 -11.32 1.99
CA VAL A 91 1.16 -11.07 0.90
C VAL A 91 -0.25 -10.98 1.46
N PHE A 92 -0.90 -9.86 1.21
CA PHE A 92 -2.28 -9.62 1.60
C PHE A 92 -3.17 -9.46 0.37
N ARG A 93 -4.42 -9.87 0.47
CA ARG A 93 -5.43 -9.68 -0.57
C ARG A 93 -6.39 -8.60 -0.09
N ILE A 94 -6.43 -7.47 -0.79
CA ILE A 94 -7.21 -6.30 -0.38
C ILE A 94 -8.22 -5.98 -1.48
N PRO A 95 -9.52 -5.93 -1.17
CA PRO A 95 -10.50 -5.45 -2.12
C PRO A 95 -10.37 -3.94 -2.31
N ILE A 96 -10.38 -3.48 -3.57
CA ILE A 96 -10.41 -2.06 -3.89
C ILE A 96 -11.80 -1.53 -3.56
N ALA A 97 -11.86 -0.55 -2.66
CA ALA A 97 -13.09 0.17 -2.36
C ALA A 97 -13.14 1.48 -3.16
N GLU A 98 -14.35 2.00 -3.32
CA GLU A 98 -14.53 3.37 -3.76
C GLU A 98 -14.12 4.31 -2.63
N ARG A 99 -13.33 5.35 -2.94
CA ARG A 99 -13.16 6.47 -2.02
C ARG A 99 -14.50 7.19 -1.92
N LYS A 100 -15.34 6.81 -0.97
CA LYS A 100 -16.43 7.68 -0.54
C LYS A 100 -15.76 8.91 0.08
N GLU A 101 -15.80 10.03 -0.61
CA GLU A 101 -15.62 11.34 0.02
C GLU A 101 -16.66 11.41 1.14
N ARG A 102 -16.26 11.03 2.36
CA ARG A 102 -17.02 11.42 3.54
C ARG A 102 -16.81 12.92 3.66
N HIS A 103 -17.83 13.65 3.19
CA HIS A 103 -18.09 15.06 3.47
C HIS A 103 -17.93 15.37 4.96
#